data_AF-A0A8H4VCV4-F1
#
_entry.id   AF-A0A8H4VCV4-F1
#
_cell.length_a   1.000
_cell.length_b   1.000
_cell.length_c   1.000
_cell.angle_alpha   90.00
_cell.angle_beta   90.00
_cell.angle_gamma   90.00
#
_symmetry.space_group_name_H-M   'P 1'
#
loop_
_entity.id
_entity.type
_entity.pdbx_description
1 polymer ?
#
loop_
_entity_poly.entity_id
_entity_poly.type
_entity_poly.pdbx_seq_one_letter_code
_entity_poly.pdbx_strand_id
1 'polypeptide(L)'
;MFAFGLTTLSQALLIPQQTSPGGPHRAISLLVLATTIFRAELAILLSATGLTLLLSNRIPPRQLITVVIGTLCAALVVSVPLDSYFWQKPVWPELWGFYFNAVLGSSSAWGVSPWHYYFTSAIPRTRHHASTLLVPSLSYIALYSLQPHKETRFIFYVVPPLTAAAALGADYVTSRRSKSKTYKVATLILISSVLATATASTAMLLVSSLNYPGGDALSHLQDLIARTTTTTTTTTTPDGTPPRRQSSPPTPTS
;
A
#
# COMPACT_ATOMS: atom_id res chain seq x y z
N MET A 1 -5.64 -5.27 -5.56
CA MET A 1 -4.34 -4.85 -6.15
C MET A 1 -3.16 -5.68 -5.63
N PHE A 2 -3.16 -6.18 -4.39
CA PHE A 2 -2.09 -7.07 -3.89
C PHE A 2 -1.99 -8.44 -4.58
N ALA A 3 -3.13 -9.04 -4.95
CA ALA A 3 -3.14 -10.31 -5.68
C ALA A 3 -2.67 -10.21 -7.14
N PHE A 4 -2.58 -9.00 -7.70
CA PHE A 4 -2.31 -8.78 -9.13
C PHE A 4 -0.96 -9.35 -9.57
N GLY A 5 0.07 -9.23 -8.72
CA GLY A 5 1.39 -9.81 -8.99
C GLY A 5 1.35 -11.33 -9.10
N LEU A 6 0.67 -12.01 -8.16
CA LEU A 6 0.55 -13.46 -8.12
C LEU A 6 -0.31 -14.00 -9.28
N THR A 7 -1.43 -13.34 -9.58
CA THR A 7 -2.29 -13.73 -10.71
C THR A 7 -1.56 -13.57 -12.04
N THR A 8 -0.78 -12.48 -12.21
CA THR A 8 0.00 -12.24 -13.43
C THR A 8 1.13 -13.25 -13.58
N LEU A 9 1.82 -13.59 -12.48
CA LEU A 9 2.88 -14.60 -12.50
C LEU A 9 2.32 -15.99 -12.81
N SER A 10 1.16 -16.34 -12.26
CA SER A 10 0.43 -17.57 -12.61
C SER A 10 0.15 -17.65 -14.12
N GLN A 11 -0.41 -16.60 -14.71
CA GLN A 11 -0.72 -16.57 -16.15
C GLN A 11 0.54 -16.60 -17.01
N ALA A 12 1.63 -15.99 -16.57
CA ALA A 12 2.92 -16.06 -17.27
C ALA A 12 3.47 -17.50 -17.35
N LEU A 13 3.29 -18.30 -16.29
CA LEU A 13 3.73 -19.71 -16.25
C LEU A 13 2.94 -20.64 -17.19
N LEU A 14 1.78 -20.18 -17.68
CA LEU A 14 0.95 -20.92 -18.65
C LEU A 14 1.33 -20.64 -20.11
N ILE A 15 2.23 -19.67 -20.36
CA ILE A 15 2.65 -19.30 -21.73
C ILE A 15 3.54 -20.41 -22.32
N PRO A 16 3.23 -20.93 -23.53
CA PRO A 16 3.94 -22.05 -24.16
C PRO A 16 5.46 -21.87 -24.35
N GLN A 17 5.94 -20.63 -24.44
CA GLN A 17 7.37 -20.31 -24.62
C GLN A 17 8.21 -20.43 -23.34
N GLN A 18 7.60 -20.60 -22.16
CA GLN A 18 8.29 -20.64 -20.86
C GLN A 18 8.01 -21.92 -20.05
N THR A 19 7.60 -23.02 -20.69
CA THR A 19 7.19 -24.25 -19.99
C THR A 19 8.37 -24.96 -19.33
N SER A 20 8.66 -24.57 -18.08
CA SER A 20 9.39 -25.42 -17.14
C SER A 20 8.54 -26.64 -16.78
N PRO A 21 9.11 -27.84 -16.57
CA PRO A 21 8.37 -28.99 -16.05
C PRO A 21 7.66 -28.61 -14.74
N GLY A 22 6.32 -28.74 -14.72
CA GLY A 22 5.48 -28.35 -13.56
C GLY A 22 4.94 -26.91 -13.57
N GLY A 23 5.13 -26.15 -14.65
CA GLY A 23 4.53 -24.82 -14.84
C GLY A 23 3.03 -24.70 -14.50
N PRO A 24 2.15 -25.59 -14.99
CA PRO A 24 0.72 -25.45 -14.75
C PRO A 24 0.32 -25.77 -13.30
N HIS A 25 1.03 -26.68 -12.60
CA HIS A 25 0.84 -26.92 -11.16
C HIS A 25 1.22 -25.69 -10.32
N ARG A 26 2.31 -25.00 -10.68
CA ARG A 26 2.72 -23.74 -10.04
C ARG A 26 1.76 -22.59 -10.33
N ALA A 27 1.21 -22.53 -11.54
CA ALA A 27 0.21 -21.54 -11.89
C ALA A 27 -1.06 -21.68 -11.03
N ILE A 28 -1.53 -22.92 -10.84
CA ILE A 28 -2.69 -23.21 -10.00
C ILE A 28 -2.37 -22.90 -8.53
N SER A 29 -1.22 -23.31 -8.01
CA SER A 29 -0.87 -23.06 -6.60
C SER A 29 -0.81 -21.57 -6.27
N LEU A 30 -0.29 -20.74 -7.18
CA LEU A 30 -0.26 -19.28 -7.01
C LEU A 30 -1.65 -18.66 -7.08
N LEU A 31 -2.56 -19.17 -7.92
CA LEU A 31 -3.95 -18.72 -7.95
C LEU A 31 -4.70 -19.10 -6.68
N VAL A 32 -4.49 -20.31 -6.16
CA VAL A 32 -5.09 -20.76 -4.90
C VAL A 32 -4.59 -19.92 -3.74
N LEU A 33 -3.28 -19.67 -3.67
CA LEU A 33 -2.68 -18.79 -2.66
C LEU A 33 -3.24 -17.36 -2.77
N ALA A 34 -3.32 -16.82 -3.98
CA ALA A 34 -3.88 -15.49 -4.23
C ALA A 34 -5.36 -15.39 -3.80
N THR A 35 -6.14 -16.44 -4.06
CA THR A 35 -7.57 -16.51 -3.72
C THR A 35 -7.78 -16.64 -2.21
N THR A 36 -6.97 -17.46 -1.55
CA THR A 36 -7.16 -17.80 -0.12
C THR A 36 -6.70 -16.69 0.81
N ILE A 37 -5.61 -16.00 0.46
CA ILE A 37 -4.95 -15.00 1.32
C ILE A 37 -5.46 -13.58 1.04
N PHE A 38 -5.74 -13.24 -0.23
CA PHE A 38 -5.95 -11.83 -0.59
C PHE A 38 -7.37 -11.48 -1.02
N ARG A 39 -8.03 -12.30 -1.85
CA ARG A 39 -9.39 -12.03 -2.38
C ARG A 39 -10.12 -13.30 -2.79
N ALA A 40 -11.23 -13.61 -2.13
CA ALA A 40 -12.09 -14.77 -2.47
C ALA A 40 -12.68 -14.73 -3.90
N GLU A 41 -12.90 -13.55 -4.48
CA GLU A 41 -13.47 -13.39 -5.84
C GLU A 41 -12.58 -13.98 -6.96
N LEU A 42 -11.28 -14.19 -6.69
CA LEU A 42 -10.36 -14.83 -7.62
C LEU A 42 -10.65 -16.33 -7.82
N ALA A 43 -11.53 -16.91 -7.00
CA ALA A 43 -12.02 -18.28 -7.17
C ALA A 43 -12.65 -18.49 -8.55
N ILE A 44 -13.31 -17.48 -9.10
CA ILE A 44 -13.90 -17.53 -10.45
C ILE A 44 -12.79 -17.65 -11.51
N LEU A 45 -11.72 -16.86 -11.36
CA LEU A 45 -10.56 -16.91 -12.26
C LEU A 45 -9.80 -18.24 -12.14
N LEU A 46 -9.62 -18.76 -10.91
CA LEU A 46 -9.05 -20.09 -10.65
C LEU A 46 -9.87 -21.18 -11.33
N SER A 47 -11.20 -21.13 -11.20
CA SER A 47 -12.11 -22.12 -11.80
C SER A 47 -12.05 -22.09 -13.32
N ALA A 48 -12.11 -20.89 -13.92
CA ALA A 48 -11.99 -20.71 -15.36
C ALA A 48 -10.63 -21.21 -15.88
N THR A 49 -9.53 -20.91 -15.18
CA THR A 49 -8.18 -21.36 -15.56
C THR A 49 -8.01 -22.86 -15.37
N GLY A 50 -8.57 -23.44 -14.31
CA GLY A 50 -8.59 -24.89 -14.10
C GLY A 50 -9.34 -25.61 -15.21
N LEU A 51 -10.51 -25.08 -15.61
CA LEU A 51 -11.31 -25.63 -16.71
C LEU A 51 -10.56 -25.58 -18.04
N THR A 52 -9.89 -24.49 -18.39
CA THR A 52 -9.11 -24.41 -19.64
C THR A 52 -7.96 -25.41 -19.66
N LEU A 53 -7.31 -25.66 -18.51
CA LEU A 53 -6.25 -26.66 -18.38
C LEU A 53 -6.77 -28.10 -18.51
N LEU A 54 -7.96 -28.38 -18.00
CA LEU A 54 -8.64 -29.66 -18.19
C LEU A 54 -9.04 -29.86 -19.66
N LEU A 55 -9.67 -28.86 -20.28
CA LEU A 55 -10.08 -28.91 -21.69
C LEU A 55 -8.88 -29.04 -22.65
N SER A 56 -7.75 -28.44 -22.29
CA SER A 56 -6.51 -28.54 -23.06
C SER A 56 -5.70 -29.81 -22.76
N ASN A 57 -6.22 -30.73 -21.95
CA ASN A 57 -5.53 -31.95 -21.49
C ASN A 57 -4.11 -31.70 -20.95
N ARG A 58 -3.88 -30.52 -20.35
CA ARG A 58 -2.56 -30.14 -19.81
C ARG A 58 -2.32 -30.73 -18.42
N ILE A 59 -3.39 -30.94 -17.64
CA ILE A 59 -3.35 -31.54 -16.31
C ILE A 59 -4.55 -32.50 -16.17
N PRO A 60 -4.36 -33.73 -15.65
CA PRO A 60 -5.48 -34.62 -15.34
C PRO A 60 -6.27 -34.15 -14.11
N PRO A 61 -7.59 -34.40 -14.03
CA PRO A 61 -8.46 -33.85 -12.99
C PRO A 61 -8.02 -34.24 -11.57
N ARG A 62 -7.49 -35.46 -11.39
CA ARG A 62 -6.95 -35.91 -10.09
C ARG A 62 -5.82 -35.01 -9.60
N GLN A 63 -4.88 -34.67 -10.48
CA GLN A 63 -3.74 -33.80 -10.11
C GLN A 63 -4.19 -32.37 -9.84
N LEU A 64 -5.15 -31.84 -10.62
CA LEU A 64 -5.72 -30.52 -10.37
C LEU A 64 -6.32 -30.45 -8.96
N ILE A 65 -7.14 -31.43 -8.58
CA ILE A 65 -7.77 -31.50 -7.26
C ILE A 65 -6.71 -31.62 -6.17
N THR A 66 -5.71 -32.49 -6.31
CA THR A 66 -4.64 -32.63 -5.32
C THR A 66 -3.85 -31.34 -5.12
N VAL A 67 -3.51 -30.63 -6.20
CA VAL A 67 -2.79 -29.36 -6.10
C VAL A 67 -3.66 -28.30 -5.43
N VAL A 68 -4.93 -28.18 -5.84
CA VAL A 68 -5.84 -27.19 -5.26
C VAL A 68 -6.06 -27.44 -3.76
N ILE A 69 -6.39 -28.67 -3.37
CA ILE A 69 -6.62 -29.01 -1.96
C ILE A 69 -5.34 -28.85 -1.15
N GLY A 70 -4.21 -29.39 -1.64
CA GLY A 70 -2.94 -29.32 -0.92
C GLY A 70 -2.49 -27.88 -0.68
N THR A 71 -2.62 -27.02 -1.70
CA THR A 71 -2.21 -25.61 -1.60
C THR A 71 -3.21 -24.78 -0.80
N LEU A 72 -4.51 -25.08 -0.86
CA LEU A 72 -5.53 -24.45 -0.03
C LEU A 72 -5.31 -24.78 1.45
N CYS A 73 -5.11 -26.05 1.79
CA CYS A 73 -4.82 -26.46 3.17
C CYS A 73 -3.55 -25.79 3.70
N ALA A 74 -2.47 -25.79 2.92
CA ALA A 74 -1.23 -25.11 3.29
C ALA A 74 -1.44 -23.60 3.51
N ALA A 75 -2.21 -22.94 2.65
CA ALA A 75 -2.51 -21.53 2.77
C ALA A 75 -3.38 -21.22 4.01
N LEU A 76 -4.38 -22.05 4.31
CA LEU A 76 -5.25 -21.88 5.48
C LEU A 76 -4.51 -22.07 6.80
N VAL A 77 -3.59 -23.04 6.88
CA VAL A 77 -2.74 -23.28 8.06
C VAL A 77 -1.90 -22.05 8.40
N VAL A 78 -1.51 -21.26 7.40
CA VAL A 78 -0.75 -20.03 7.62
C VAL A 78 -1.67 -18.82 7.84
N SER A 79 -2.71 -18.67 7.02
CA SER A 79 -3.60 -17.49 7.04
C SER A 79 -4.45 -17.44 8.31
N VAL A 80 -5.13 -18.54 8.66
CA VAL A 80 -6.11 -18.53 9.76
C VAL A 80 -5.47 -18.17 11.10
N PRO A 81 -4.31 -18.71 11.52
CA PRO A 81 -3.68 -18.29 12.77
C PRO A 81 -3.22 -16.84 12.76
N LEU A 82 -2.67 -16.37 11.63
CA LEU A 82 -2.20 -14.99 11.49
C LEU A 82 -3.37 -14.01 11.59
N ASP A 83 -4.46 -14.30 10.87
CA ASP A 83 -5.67 -13.50 10.88
C ASP A 83 -6.35 -13.54 12.25
N SER A 84 -6.38 -14.71 12.88
CA SER A 84 -6.95 -14.87 14.22
C SER A 84 -6.18 -14.11 15.29
N TYR A 85 -4.85 -14.01 15.15
CA TYR A 85 -4.01 -13.20 16.02
C TYR A 85 -4.34 -11.71 15.89
N PHE A 86 -4.45 -11.18 14.66
CA PHE A 86 -4.79 -9.77 14.46
C PHE A 86 -6.23 -9.43 14.87
N TRP A 87 -7.18 -10.34 14.61
CA TRP A 87 -8.60 -10.11 14.88
C TRP A 87 -9.06 -10.55 16.27
N GLN A 88 -8.19 -11.19 17.06
CA GLN A 88 -8.48 -11.69 18.41
C GLN A 88 -9.66 -12.68 18.48
N LYS A 89 -9.98 -13.33 17.36
CA LYS A 89 -11.04 -14.34 17.22
C LYS A 89 -10.70 -15.27 16.05
N PRO A 90 -11.12 -16.55 16.08
CA PRO A 90 -10.87 -17.47 14.98
C PRO A 90 -11.69 -17.07 13.75
N VAL A 91 -11.05 -16.38 12.79
CA VAL A 91 -11.71 -15.94 11.57
C VAL A 91 -10.82 -16.13 10.36
N TRP A 92 -11.48 -16.45 9.23
CA TRP A 92 -10.90 -16.33 7.90
C TRP A 92 -11.54 -15.12 7.23
N PRO A 93 -10.85 -13.96 7.17
CA PRO A 93 -11.42 -12.69 6.71
C PRO A 93 -12.00 -12.77 5.30
N GLU A 94 -11.38 -13.51 4.40
CA GLU A 94 -11.82 -13.65 3.01
C GLU A 94 -13.16 -14.39 2.89
N LEU A 95 -13.34 -15.46 3.67
CA LEU A 95 -14.62 -16.18 3.69
C LEU A 95 -15.72 -15.31 4.30
N TRP A 96 -15.40 -14.57 5.35
CA TRP A 96 -16.35 -13.65 5.99
C TRP A 96 -16.74 -12.49 5.05
N GLY A 97 -15.76 -11.94 4.34
CA GLY A 97 -15.95 -10.91 3.32
C GLY A 97 -16.79 -11.41 2.16
N PHE A 98 -16.58 -12.65 1.70
CA PHE A 98 -17.44 -13.28 0.70
C PHE A 98 -18.87 -13.45 1.21
N TYR A 99 -19.05 -13.97 2.42
CA TYR A 99 -20.38 -14.16 3.00
C TYR A 99 -21.15 -12.84 3.12
N PHE A 100 -20.51 -11.81 3.66
CA PHE A 100 -21.11 -10.49 3.82
C PHE A 100 -21.44 -9.81 2.48
N ASN A 101 -20.58 -9.94 1.48
CA ASN A 101 -20.78 -9.25 0.20
C ASN A 101 -21.69 -10.01 -0.78
N ALA A 102 -21.46 -11.31 -0.93
CA ALA A 102 -22.13 -12.13 -1.93
C ALA A 102 -23.45 -12.76 -1.42
N VAL A 103 -23.51 -13.17 -0.15
CA VAL A 103 -24.69 -13.85 0.42
C VAL A 103 -25.64 -12.86 1.06
N LEU A 104 -25.13 -11.96 1.91
CA LEU A 104 -25.95 -10.95 2.58
C LEU A 104 -26.32 -9.78 1.66
N GLY A 105 -25.68 -9.67 0.50
CA GLY A 105 -26.00 -8.68 -0.53
C GLY A 105 -25.60 -7.24 -0.18
N SER A 106 -24.79 -7.02 0.87
CA SER A 106 -24.40 -5.67 1.31
C SER A 106 -23.60 -4.89 0.24
N SER A 107 -23.07 -5.56 -0.78
CA SER A 107 -22.45 -4.91 -1.94
C SER A 107 -23.44 -4.11 -2.79
N SER A 108 -24.75 -4.40 -2.77
CA SER A 108 -25.75 -3.65 -3.53
C SER A 108 -25.98 -2.23 -2.99
N ALA A 109 -25.65 -1.98 -1.71
CA ALA A 109 -25.76 -0.67 -1.08
C ALA A 109 -24.81 0.36 -1.71
N TRP A 110 -23.76 -0.10 -2.40
CA TRP A 110 -22.76 0.74 -3.07
C TRP A 110 -23.07 0.96 -4.57
N GLY A 111 -24.29 0.61 -5.00
CA GLY A 111 -24.77 0.74 -6.37
C GLY A 111 -24.68 -0.55 -7.18
N VAL A 112 -25.61 -0.71 -8.11
CA VAL A 112 -25.67 -1.85 -9.03
C VAL A 112 -25.47 -1.37 -10.47
N SER A 113 -24.70 -2.14 -11.24
CA SER A 113 -24.48 -1.86 -12.66
C SER A 113 -25.00 -3.01 -13.52
N PRO A 114 -25.42 -2.74 -14.78
CA PRO A 114 -25.88 -3.79 -15.70
C PRO A 114 -24.78 -4.83 -15.96
N TRP A 115 -25.17 -6.08 -16.22
CA TRP A 115 -24.24 -7.21 -16.43
C TRP A 115 -23.17 -6.95 -17.52
N HIS A 116 -23.49 -6.16 -18.54
CA HIS A 116 -22.60 -5.85 -19.65
C HIS A 116 -21.63 -4.69 -19.36
N TYR A 117 -21.71 -4.05 -18.18
CA TYR A 117 -20.89 -2.91 -17.78
C TYR A 117 -19.38 -3.18 -17.93
N TYR A 118 -18.91 -4.36 -17.57
CA TYR A 118 -17.50 -4.71 -17.70
C TYR A 118 -17.01 -4.66 -19.15
N PHE A 119 -17.82 -5.17 -20.08
CA PHE A 119 -17.47 -5.25 -21.51
C PHE A 119 -17.65 -3.93 -22.25
N THR A 120 -18.74 -3.19 -21.98
CA THR A 120 -19.07 -1.97 -22.72
C THR A 120 -18.43 -0.72 -22.13
N SER A 121 -18.20 -0.71 -20.81
CA SER A 121 -17.76 0.48 -20.09
C SER A 121 -16.40 0.30 -19.43
N ALA A 122 -16.18 -0.75 -18.64
CA ALA A 122 -14.94 -0.86 -17.85
C ALA A 122 -13.69 -1.09 -18.72
N ILE A 123 -13.76 -2.00 -19.70
CA ILE A 123 -12.63 -2.36 -20.59
C ILE A 123 -12.27 -1.22 -21.58
N PRO A 124 -13.22 -0.55 -22.25
CA PRO A 124 -12.88 0.55 -23.17
C PRO A 124 -12.35 1.80 -22.45
N ARG A 125 -12.86 2.08 -21.24
CA ARG A 125 -12.53 3.28 -20.46
C ARG A 125 -11.05 3.36 -20.04
N THR A 126 -10.38 2.24 -19.79
CA THR A 126 -8.98 2.21 -19.32
C THR A 126 -8.00 2.88 -20.31
N ARG A 127 -8.31 2.91 -21.61
CA ARG A 127 -7.50 3.59 -22.64
C ARG A 127 -7.78 5.10 -22.78
N HIS A 128 -9.02 5.52 -22.54
CA HIS A 128 -9.43 6.93 -22.65
C HIS A 128 -8.95 7.74 -21.43
N HIS A 129 -8.88 7.10 -20.27
CA HIS A 129 -8.59 7.75 -18.99
C HIS A 129 -7.23 8.45 -18.88
N ALA A 130 -6.18 7.93 -19.54
CA ALA A 130 -4.87 8.59 -19.51
C ALA A 130 -4.94 9.99 -20.15
N SER A 131 -5.66 10.13 -21.28
CA SER A 131 -5.82 11.42 -21.96
C SER A 131 -6.74 12.38 -21.20
N THR A 132 -7.81 11.88 -20.58
CA THR A 132 -8.73 12.71 -19.79
C THR A 132 -8.10 13.21 -18.49
N LEU A 133 -7.06 12.54 -17.97
CA LEU A 133 -6.28 13.00 -16.82
C LEU A 133 -5.16 13.95 -17.26
N LEU A 134 -4.46 13.65 -18.35
CA LEU A 134 -3.32 14.45 -18.83
C LEU A 134 -3.75 15.82 -19.36
N VAL A 135 -4.80 15.90 -20.18
CA VAL A 135 -5.16 17.14 -20.87
C VAL A 135 -5.50 18.26 -19.88
N PRO A 136 -6.43 18.10 -18.91
CA PRO A 136 -6.74 19.15 -17.96
C PRO A 136 -5.56 19.51 -17.06
N SER A 137 -4.76 18.53 -16.62
CA SER A 137 -3.60 18.76 -15.77
C SER A 137 -2.49 19.55 -16.47
N LEU A 138 -2.19 19.22 -17.73
CA LEU A 138 -1.20 19.96 -18.52
C LEU A 138 -1.72 21.36 -18.91
N SER A 139 -3.01 21.48 -19.26
CA SER A 139 -3.64 22.78 -19.50
C SER A 139 -3.59 23.68 -18.26
N TYR A 140 -3.87 23.13 -17.08
CA TYR A 140 -3.78 23.85 -15.80
C TYR A 140 -2.36 24.36 -15.52
N ILE A 141 -1.34 23.51 -15.70
CA ILE A 141 0.08 23.91 -15.55
C ILE A 141 0.43 25.00 -16.57
N ALA A 142 0.01 24.84 -17.83
CA ALA A 142 0.31 25.80 -18.90
C ALA A 142 -0.29 27.18 -18.58
N LEU A 143 -1.55 27.21 -18.12
CA LEU A 143 -2.22 28.45 -17.69
C LEU A 143 -1.51 29.08 -16.48
N TYR A 144 -1.19 28.30 -15.45
CA TYR A 144 -0.46 28.80 -14.28
C TYR A 144 0.97 29.24 -14.60
N SER A 145 1.60 28.69 -15.64
CA SER A 145 2.94 29.09 -16.08
C SER A 145 2.98 30.50 -16.69
N LEU A 146 1.82 31.06 -17.09
CA LEU A 146 1.70 32.44 -17.54
C LEU A 146 1.69 33.44 -16.37
N GLN A 147 1.52 32.97 -15.14
CA GLN A 147 1.54 33.81 -13.95
C GLN A 147 2.99 34.24 -13.62
N PRO A 148 3.27 35.55 -13.43
CA PRO A 148 4.61 36.05 -13.09
C PRO A 148 5.11 35.55 -11.74
N HIS A 149 4.22 35.45 -10.75
CA HIS A 149 4.54 34.91 -9.43
C HIS A 149 4.37 33.39 -9.41
N LYS A 150 5.45 32.64 -9.19
CA LYS A 150 5.46 31.17 -9.19
C LYS A 150 5.65 30.66 -7.78
N GLU A 151 4.71 29.85 -7.31
CA GLU A 151 4.84 29.11 -6.07
C GLU A 151 4.49 27.65 -6.30
N THR A 152 5.27 26.74 -5.71
CA THR A 152 5.09 25.29 -5.85
C THR A 152 3.71 24.83 -5.41
N ARG A 153 3.10 25.54 -4.44
CA ARG A 153 1.78 25.18 -3.91
C ARG A 153 0.66 25.21 -4.93
N PHE A 154 0.76 26.04 -5.97
CA PHE A 154 -0.28 26.14 -6.99
C PHE A 154 -0.35 24.89 -7.89
N ILE A 155 0.71 24.10 -7.96
CA ILE A 155 0.82 22.93 -8.84
C ILE A 155 0.53 21.61 -8.08
N PHE A 156 0.36 21.62 -6.75
CA PHE A 156 0.13 20.36 -6.01
C PHE A 156 -1.11 19.58 -6.48
N TYR A 157 -2.15 20.27 -6.96
CA TYR A 157 -3.41 19.64 -7.38
C TYR A 157 -3.28 18.77 -8.63
N VAL A 158 -2.25 18.99 -9.45
CA VAL A 158 -2.02 18.16 -10.65
C VAL A 158 -1.16 16.92 -10.36
N VAL A 159 -0.59 16.79 -9.16
CA VAL A 159 0.26 15.64 -8.82
C VAL A 159 -0.53 14.31 -8.87
N PRO A 160 -1.67 14.14 -8.17
CA PRO A 160 -2.43 12.88 -8.23
C PRO A 160 -2.86 12.44 -9.65
N PRO A 161 -3.46 13.29 -10.51
CA PRO A 161 -3.86 12.88 -11.85
C PRO A 161 -2.67 12.57 -12.78
N LEU A 162 -1.56 13.29 -12.66
CA LEU A 162 -0.34 13.00 -13.44
C LEU A 162 0.30 11.67 -13.01
N THR A 163 0.35 11.39 -11.71
CA THR A 163 0.84 10.10 -11.20
C THR A 163 -0.05 8.94 -11.67
N ALA A 164 -1.38 9.13 -11.68
CA ALA A 164 -2.31 8.12 -12.19
C ALA A 164 -2.12 7.87 -13.69
N ALA A 165 -1.94 8.91 -14.50
CA ALA A 165 -1.65 8.76 -15.93
C ALA A 165 -0.31 8.05 -16.18
N ALA A 166 0.73 8.38 -15.40
CA ALA A 166 2.02 7.72 -15.46
C ALA A 166 1.93 6.22 -15.10
N ALA A 167 1.13 5.87 -14.08
CA ALA A 167 0.89 4.48 -13.69
C ALA A 167 0.21 3.67 -14.80
N LEU A 168 -0.79 4.24 -15.49
CA LEU A 168 -1.43 3.62 -16.66
C LEU A 168 -0.42 3.39 -17.81
N GLY A 169 0.49 4.33 -18.04
CA GLY A 169 1.57 4.20 -19.02
C GLY A 169 2.59 3.10 -18.63
N ALA A 170 3.00 3.05 -17.36
CA ALA A 170 3.92 2.04 -16.84
C ALA A 170 3.34 0.63 -16.93
N ASP A 171 2.04 0.47 -16.63
CA ASP A 171 1.31 -0.80 -16.81
C ASP A 171 1.28 -1.23 -18.28
N TYR A 172 1.01 -0.30 -19.20
CA TYR A 172 1.02 -0.56 -20.64
C TYR A 172 2.37 -1.06 -21.15
N VAL A 173 3.47 -0.46 -20.69
CA VAL A 173 4.85 -0.83 -21.05
C VAL A 173 5.23 -2.19 -20.44
N THR A 174 4.94 -2.38 -19.16
CA THR A 174 5.32 -3.59 -18.41
C THR A 174 4.55 -4.82 -18.88
N SER A 175 3.26 -4.68 -19.16
CA SER A 175 2.42 -5.78 -19.70
C SER A 175 2.88 -6.28 -21.08
N ARG A 176 3.68 -5.49 -21.82
CA ARG A 176 4.23 -5.84 -23.14
C ARG A 176 5.71 -6.20 -23.12
N ARG A 177 6.35 -6.27 -21.93
CA ARG A 177 7.80 -6.55 -21.78
C ARG A 177 8.27 -7.85 -22.41
N SER A 178 7.40 -8.85 -22.53
CA SER A 178 7.73 -10.16 -23.13
C SER A 178 7.64 -10.17 -24.67
N LYS A 179 6.99 -9.17 -25.28
CA LYS A 179 6.73 -9.14 -26.74
C LYS A 179 7.88 -8.52 -27.54
N SER A 180 8.68 -7.64 -26.94
CA SER A 180 9.79 -6.98 -27.62
C SER A 180 10.92 -6.65 -26.64
N LYS A 181 12.15 -6.71 -27.15
CA LYS A 181 13.36 -6.25 -26.44
C LYS A 181 13.25 -4.77 -26.05
N THR A 182 12.57 -3.94 -26.85
CA THR A 182 12.36 -2.52 -26.55
C THR A 182 11.50 -2.32 -25.29
N TYR A 183 10.38 -3.04 -25.16
CA TYR A 183 9.54 -2.98 -23.96
C TYR A 183 10.26 -3.56 -22.73
N LYS A 184 11.12 -4.57 -22.91
CA LYS A 184 11.95 -5.11 -21.82
C LYS A 184 12.94 -4.08 -21.29
N VAL A 185 13.64 -3.38 -22.18
CA VAL A 185 14.56 -2.28 -21.83
C VAL A 185 13.79 -1.12 -21.19
N ALA A 186 12.65 -0.71 -21.76
CA ALA A 186 11.82 0.34 -21.20
C ALA A 186 11.32 0.00 -19.78
N THR A 187 10.97 -1.26 -19.51
CA THR A 187 10.59 -1.71 -18.17
C THR A 187 11.77 -1.63 -17.18
N LEU A 188 12.98 -2.00 -17.62
CA LEU A 188 14.19 -1.87 -16.79
C LEU A 188 14.49 -0.40 -16.46
N ILE A 189 14.35 0.49 -17.46
CA ILE A 189 14.49 1.93 -17.27
C ILE A 189 13.48 2.44 -16.23
N LEU A 190 12.20 2.05 -16.34
CA LEU A 190 11.16 2.44 -15.38
C LEU A 190 11.47 1.98 -13.94
N ILE A 191 11.93 0.74 -13.76
CA ILE A 191 12.33 0.24 -12.43
C ILE A 191 13.53 1.03 -11.90
N SER A 192 14.53 1.27 -12.75
CA SER A 192 15.73 2.01 -12.37
C SER A 192 15.42 3.47 -12.01
N SER A 193 14.48 4.12 -12.71
CA SER A 193 14.09 5.50 -12.40
C SER A 193 13.39 5.60 -11.06
N VAL A 194 12.53 4.64 -10.71
CA VAL A 194 11.87 4.62 -9.39
C VAL A 194 12.91 4.49 -8.27
N LEU A 195 13.88 3.58 -8.43
CA LEU A 195 14.94 3.42 -7.45
C LEU A 195 15.81 4.68 -7.34
N ALA A 196 16.18 5.28 -8.47
CA ALA A 196 16.96 6.52 -8.50
C ALA A 196 16.22 7.68 -7.82
N THR A 197 14.92 7.85 -8.08
CA THR A 197 14.11 8.89 -7.43
C THR A 197 13.96 8.65 -5.93
N ALA A 198 13.81 7.39 -5.50
CA ALA A 198 13.77 7.06 -4.07
C ALA A 198 15.10 7.40 -3.38
N THR A 199 16.23 6.98 -3.94
CA THR A 199 17.56 7.29 -3.40
C THR A 199 17.80 8.80 -3.36
N ALA A 200 17.45 9.54 -4.42
CA ALA A 200 17.57 10.98 -4.44
C ALA A 200 16.70 11.66 -3.37
N SER A 201 15.46 11.21 -3.19
CA SER A 201 14.55 11.73 -2.16
C SER A 201 15.08 11.46 -0.75
N THR A 202 15.63 10.26 -0.49
CA THR A 202 16.25 9.93 0.80
C THR A 202 17.50 10.76 1.06
N ALA A 203 18.35 10.95 0.05
CA ALA A 203 19.53 11.80 0.17
C ALA A 203 19.16 13.26 0.46
N MET A 204 18.14 13.79 -0.23
CA MET A 204 17.66 15.15 -0.01
C MET A 204 16.99 15.32 1.37
N LEU A 205 16.27 14.30 1.84
CA LEU A 205 15.74 14.26 3.20
C LEU A 205 16.87 14.30 4.25
N LEU A 206 17.93 13.52 4.05
CA LEU A 206 19.09 13.52 4.94
C LEU A 206 19.76 14.89 4.98
N VAL A 207 20.03 15.49 3.82
CA VAL A 207 20.59 16.85 3.73
C VAL A 207 19.66 17.88 4.40
N SER A 208 18.34 17.76 4.19
CA SER A 208 17.37 18.64 4.83
C SER A 208 17.31 18.47 6.35
N SER A 209 17.54 17.25 6.86
CA SER A 209 17.55 16.99 8.30
C SER A 209 18.73 17.65 9.00
N LEU A 210 19.88 17.73 8.32
CA LEU A 210 21.07 18.44 8.82
C LEU A 210 20.86 19.96 8.86
N ASN A 211 20.02 20.50 7.99
CA ASN A 211 19.68 21.92 7.94
C ASN A 211 18.48 22.29 8.82
N TYR A 212 18.01 21.38 9.68
CA TYR A 212 16.85 21.61 10.54
C TYR A 212 17.27 22.02 11.97
N PRO A 213 17.13 23.31 12.36
CA PRO A 213 17.58 23.84 13.65
C PRO A 213 16.73 23.37 14.85
N GLY A 214 15.69 22.55 14.62
CA GLY A 214 14.85 22.05 15.70
C GLY A 214 15.54 21.03 16.61
N GLY A 215 16.57 20.32 16.11
CA GLY A 215 17.40 19.45 16.95
C GLY A 215 18.21 20.26 17.98
N ASP A 216 18.82 21.36 17.52
CA ASP A 216 19.56 22.30 18.37
C ASP A 216 18.63 23.04 19.35
N ALA A 217 17.39 23.34 18.94
CA ALA A 217 16.40 23.92 19.84
C ALA A 217 15.99 22.96 20.97
N LEU A 218 15.91 21.66 20.69
CA LEU A 218 15.55 20.65 21.68
C LEU A 218 16.69 20.40 22.68
N SER A 219 17.95 20.37 22.22
CA SER A 219 19.12 20.25 23.08
C SER A 219 19.26 21.48 23.99
N HIS A 220 19.08 22.69 23.46
CA HIS A 220 19.06 23.91 24.26
C HIS A 220 17.92 23.92 25.30
N LEU A 221 16.73 23.43 24.94
CA LEU A 221 15.62 23.31 25.90
C LEU A 221 15.94 22.30 27.01
N GLN A 222 16.55 21.16 26.67
CA GLN A 222 16.96 20.15 27.64
C GLN A 222 18.01 20.69 28.62
N ASP A 223 18.96 21.48 28.13
CA ASP A 223 19.95 22.16 28.96
C ASP A 223 19.31 23.18 29.91
N LEU A 224 18.30 23.92 29.45
CA LEU A 224 17.54 24.85 30.30
C LEU A 224 16.79 24.10 31.41
N ILE A 225 16.10 23.01 31.08
CA ILE A 225 15.38 22.17 32.05
C ILE A 225 16.34 21.57 33.09
N ALA A 226 17.51 21.08 32.65
CA ALA A 226 18.53 20.52 33.54
C ALA A 226 19.08 21.58 34.52
N ARG A 227 19.31 22.81 34.04
CA ARG A 227 19.73 23.94 34.88
C ARG A 227 18.65 24.32 35.90
N THR A 228 17.39 24.44 35.49
CA THR A 228 16.28 24.76 36.40
C THR A 228 16.11 23.70 37.49
N THR A 229 16.18 22.41 37.12
CA THR A 229 16.06 21.29 38.07
C THR A 229 17.18 21.31 39.11
N THR A 230 18.40 21.64 38.69
CA THR A 230 19.54 21.78 39.59
C THR A 230 19.31 22.94 40.57
N THR A 231 18.87 24.11 40.10
CA THR A 231 18.61 25.28 40.97
C THR A 231 17.51 25.03 41.99
N THR A 232 16.41 24.36 41.63
CA THR A 232 15.33 24.02 42.57
C THR A 232 15.81 23.05 43.66
N THR A 233 16.68 22.10 43.31
CA THR A 233 17.23 21.11 44.27
C THR A 233 18.20 21.76 45.26
N THR A 234 19.03 22.72 44.82
CA THR A 234 19.94 23.43 45.73
C THR A 234 19.21 24.35 46.71
N THR A 235 18.06 24.91 46.30
CA THR A 235 17.27 25.84 47.14
C THR A 235 16.38 25.10 48.17
N THR A 236 16.22 23.78 48.05
CA THR A 236 15.42 22.96 49.00
C THR A 236 16.26 22.17 50.01
N THR A 237 17.56 22.44 50.13
CA THR A 237 18.31 21.99 51.32
C THR A 237 17.85 22.84 52.50
N PRO A 238 17.13 22.30 53.50
CA PRO A 238 16.76 23.06 54.68
C PRO A 238 18.05 23.24 55.48
N ASP A 239 18.60 24.45 55.47
CA ASP A 239 19.63 24.81 56.44
C ASP A 239 19.00 24.61 57.83
N GLY A 240 19.54 23.65 58.56
CA GLY A 240 19.01 23.10 59.81
C GLY A 240 19.15 24.06 60.97
N THR A 241 18.53 25.23 60.87
CA THR A 241 18.47 26.20 61.96
C THR A 241 16.99 26.40 62.34
N PRO A 242 16.53 25.93 63.52
CA PRO A 242 15.15 26.14 63.92
C PRO A 242 14.91 27.63 64.16
N PRO A 243 13.84 28.23 63.60
CA PRO A 243 13.48 29.60 63.95
C PRO A 243 13.07 29.62 65.43
N ARG A 244 13.85 30.36 66.21
CA ARG A 244 13.65 30.69 67.63
C ARG A 244 12.19 31.13 67.85
N ARG A 245 11.44 30.41 68.69
CA ARG A 245 10.11 30.81 69.19
C ARG A 245 10.18 32.25 69.71
N GLN A 246 9.62 33.19 68.97
CA GLN A 246 9.25 34.50 69.51
C GLN A 246 7.81 34.37 70.01
N SER A 247 7.68 34.47 71.34
CA SER A 247 6.43 34.57 72.07
C SER A 247 5.63 35.80 71.61
N SER A 248 4.41 35.58 71.16
CA SER A 248 3.42 36.61 70.83
C SER A 248 3.01 37.39 72.10
N PRO A 249 3.01 38.73 72.10
CA PRO A 249 2.27 39.50 73.09
C PRO A 249 0.78 39.57 72.71
N PRO A 250 -0.14 39.60 73.68
CA PRO A 250 -1.57 39.54 73.44
C PRO A 250 -2.13 40.87 72.89
N THR A 251 -3.01 40.78 71.91
CA THR A 251 -3.98 41.84 71.55
C THR A 251 -5.09 41.84 72.63
N PRO A 252 -5.57 43.01 73.11
CA PRO A 252 -6.88 43.42 72.62
C PRO A 252 -7.17 44.94 72.61
N THR A 253 -8.06 45.28 71.66
CA THR A 253 -9.20 46.23 71.75
C THR A 253 -9.01 47.75 71.70
N SER A 254 -9.91 48.32 70.89
CA SER A 254 -10.40 49.70 70.69
C SER A 254 -9.47 50.71 70.06
#